data_AF-A0A5Q8CEW5-F1
#
_entry.id   AF-A0A5Q8CEW5-F1
#
_cell.length_a   1.000
_cell.length_b   1.000
_cell.length_c   1.000
_cell.angle_alpha   90.00
_cell.angle_beta   90.00
_cell.angle_gamma   90.00
#
_symmetry.space_group_name_H-M   'P 1'
#
loop_
_entity.id
_entity.type
_entity.pdbx_description
1 polymer ?
#
loop_
_entity_poly.entity_id
_entity_poly.type
_entity_poly.pdbx_seq_one_letter_code
_entity_poly.pdbx_strand_id
1 'polypeptide(L)'
;MLYLEIAVVAALILVNGLLAMSELAIVSSRPARLKAMIDRNVRGAGRALALGSNPGKFLSSVQIGITLVGVLSGAFSGATLGERLAQYLASTGIRENIADPIGVGIVVAVITYASLIVGELVPKQIALRDPERVAVRAAPAMTILAKVSAPLVFLLDIS
;
A
#
# COMPACT_ATOMS: atom_id res chain seq x y z
N MET A 1 -18.64 -8.94 12.86
CA MET A 1 -17.84 -7.71 12.97
C MET A 1 -16.34 -8.00 12.88
N LEU A 2 -15.76 -8.89 13.69
CA LEU A 2 -14.32 -9.23 13.63
C LEU A 2 -13.79 -9.62 12.23
N TYR A 3 -14.49 -10.51 11.51
CA TYR A 3 -14.07 -10.91 10.16
C TYR A 3 -14.05 -9.74 9.16
N LEU A 4 -14.93 -8.76 9.34
CA LEU A 4 -14.99 -7.57 8.50
C LEU A 4 -13.83 -6.62 8.82
N GLU A 5 -13.53 -6.42 10.11
CA GLU A 5 -12.35 -5.65 10.56
C GLU A 5 -11.04 -6.24 9.99
N ILE A 6 -10.86 -7.56 10.12
CA ILE A 6 -9.70 -8.27 9.56
C ILE A 6 -9.66 -8.16 8.04
N ALA A 7 -10.81 -8.33 7.36
CA ALA A 7 -10.88 -8.21 5.90
C ALA A 7 -10.54 -6.79 5.42
N VAL A 8 -10.97 -5.75 6.14
CA VAL A 8 -10.64 -4.36 5.84
C VAL A 8 -9.14 -4.10 6.03
N VAL A 9 -8.56 -4.52 7.15
CA VAL A 9 -7.11 -4.37 7.40
C VAL A 9 -6.30 -5.15 6.35
N ALA A 10 -6.70 -6.38 6.02
CA ALA A 10 -6.04 -7.17 4.99
C ALA A 10 -6.13 -6.50 3.61
N ALA A 11 -7.31 -5.98 3.24
CA ALA A 11 -7.50 -5.25 1.99
C ALA A 11 -6.63 -3.99 1.95
N LEU A 12 -6.54 -3.23 3.03
CA LEU A 12 -5.68 -2.05 3.15
C LEU A 12 -4.20 -2.42 2.97
N ILE A 13 -3.72 -3.48 3.65
CA ILE A 13 -2.33 -3.96 3.49
C ILE A 13 -2.04 -4.35 2.03
N LEU A 14 -2.98 -5.04 1.36
CA LEU A 14 -2.83 -5.43 -0.04
C LEU A 14 -2.80 -4.22 -0.98
N VAL A 15 -3.66 -3.23 -0.75
CA VAL A 15 -3.66 -1.97 -1.51
C VAL A 15 -2.34 -1.24 -1.31
N ASN A 16 -1.84 -1.16 -0.07
CA ASN A 16 -0.53 -0.56 0.22
C ASN A 16 0.59 -1.25 -0.55
N GLY A 17 0.58 -2.59 -0.53
CA GLY A 17 1.55 -3.39 -1.26
C GLY A 17 1.50 -3.16 -2.77
N LEU A 18 0.31 -3.08 -3.35
CA LEU A 18 0.13 -2.78 -4.76
C LEU A 18 0.68 -1.38 -5.12
N LEU A 19 0.40 -0.39 -4.28
CA LEU A 19 0.88 0.98 -4.45
C LEU A 19 2.41 1.03 -4.41
N ALA A 20 3.02 0.51 -3.34
CA ALA A 20 4.46 0.47 -3.15
C ALA A 20 5.19 -0.32 -4.26
N MET A 21 4.61 -1.45 -4.70
CA MET A 21 5.12 -2.23 -5.83
C MET A 21 5.11 -1.41 -7.12
N SER A 22 4.01 -0.72 -7.39
CA SER A 22 3.82 0.03 -8.64
C SER A 22 4.74 1.25 -8.70
N GLU A 23 4.88 1.96 -7.58
CA GLU A 23 5.81 3.07 -7.41
C GLU A 23 7.24 2.64 -7.78
N LEU A 24 7.75 1.63 -7.11
CA LEU A 24 9.11 1.18 -7.27
C LEU A 24 9.35 0.56 -8.65
N ALA A 25 8.36 -0.14 -9.20
CA ALA A 25 8.44 -0.71 -10.55
C ALA A 25 8.57 0.39 -11.61
N ILE A 26 7.80 1.48 -11.51
CA ILE A 26 7.84 2.59 -12.47
C ILE A 26 9.16 3.36 -12.34
N VAL A 27 9.61 3.65 -11.12
CA VAL A 27 10.89 4.34 -10.88
C VAL A 27 12.09 3.52 -11.36
N SER A 28 12.03 2.19 -11.20
CA SER A 28 13.13 1.29 -11.57
C SER A 28 13.10 0.84 -13.03
N SER A 29 12.00 1.09 -13.76
CA SER A 29 11.83 0.66 -15.15
C SER A 29 12.71 1.46 -16.11
N ARG A 30 13.36 0.79 -17.05
CA ARG A 30 14.17 1.45 -18.07
C ARG A 30 13.29 1.90 -19.25
N PRO A 31 13.28 3.21 -19.63
CA PRO A 31 12.47 3.70 -20.75
C PRO A 31 12.72 2.97 -22.08
N ALA A 32 13.98 2.59 -22.35
CA ALA A 32 14.34 1.85 -23.57
C ALA A 32 13.68 0.47 -23.64
N ARG A 33 13.55 -0.24 -22.51
CA ARG A 33 12.87 -1.55 -22.46
C ARG A 33 11.37 -1.39 -22.62
N LEU A 34 10.78 -0.37 -22.00
CA LEU A 34 9.36 -0.06 -22.18
C LEU A 34 9.02 0.30 -23.64
N LYS A 35 9.87 1.07 -24.32
CA LYS A 35 9.74 1.34 -25.76
C LYS A 35 9.77 0.06 -26.59
N ALA A 36 10.75 -0.83 -26.34
CA ALA A 36 10.79 -2.13 -27.01
C ALA A 36 9.55 -3.00 -26.74
N MET A 37 8.90 -2.87 -25.57
CA MET A 37 7.63 -3.54 -25.27
C MET A 37 6.44 -2.91 -26.00
N ILE A 38 6.46 -1.60 -26.26
CA ILE A 38 5.49 -0.92 -27.11
C ILE A 38 5.60 -1.44 -28.55
N ASP A 39 6.83 -1.55 -29.08
CA ASP A 39 7.09 -2.07 -30.43
C ASP A 39 6.59 -3.52 -30.58
N ARG A 40 6.59 -4.28 -29.47
CA ARG A 40 6.04 -5.65 -29.37
C ARG A 40 4.54 -5.68 -29.08
N ASN A 41 3.83 -4.56 -29.15
CA ASN A 41 2.39 -4.42 -28.87
C ASN A 41 1.97 -4.92 -27.47
N VAL A 42 2.84 -4.79 -26.46
CA VAL A 42 2.49 -5.18 -25.09
C VAL A 42 1.54 -4.15 -24.48
N ARG A 43 0.33 -4.60 -24.12
CA ARG A 43 -0.70 -3.78 -23.47
C ARG A 43 -0.19 -3.21 -22.16
N GLY A 44 -0.32 -1.90 -21.97
CA GLY A 44 0.09 -1.19 -20.75
C GLY A 44 1.49 -0.57 -20.81
N ALA A 45 2.35 -0.97 -21.76
CA ALA A 45 3.72 -0.44 -21.87
C ALA A 45 3.76 1.06 -22.18
N GLY A 46 2.86 1.55 -23.05
CA GLY A 46 2.73 2.98 -23.31
C GLY A 46 2.31 3.79 -22.08
N ARG A 47 1.42 3.25 -21.25
CA ARG A 47 0.99 3.90 -20.00
C ARG A 47 2.10 3.89 -18.95
N ALA A 48 2.81 2.77 -18.80
CA ALA A 48 3.97 2.67 -17.91
C ALA A 48 5.06 3.68 -18.32
N LEU A 49 5.33 3.82 -19.61
CA LEU A 49 6.29 4.80 -20.13
C LEU A 49 5.83 6.24 -19.87
N ALA A 50 4.54 6.55 -20.06
CA ALA A 50 3.98 7.86 -19.79
C ALA A 50 4.06 8.22 -18.29
N LEU A 51 3.72 7.28 -17.39
CA LEU A 51 3.83 7.46 -15.94
C LEU A 51 5.28 7.67 -15.51
N GLY A 52 6.23 6.91 -16.08
CA GLY A 52 7.66 7.08 -15.82
C GLY A 52 8.26 8.37 -16.39
N SER A 53 7.65 8.95 -17.42
CA SER A 53 8.12 10.22 -18.02
C SER A 53 7.79 11.45 -17.18
N ASN A 54 6.78 11.38 -16.31
CA ASN A 54 6.42 12.46 -15.40
C ASN A 54 6.22 11.91 -13.97
N PRO A 55 7.31 11.48 -13.31
CA PRO A 55 7.22 10.76 -12.05
C PRO A 55 6.72 11.64 -10.91
N GLY A 56 6.96 12.96 -10.93
CA GLY A 56 6.63 13.85 -9.80
C GLY A 56 5.17 13.76 -9.34
N LYS A 57 4.21 13.97 -10.25
CA LYS A 57 2.77 13.91 -9.90
C LYS A 57 2.31 12.50 -9.53
N PHE A 58 2.88 11.49 -10.18
CA PHE A 58 2.57 10.09 -9.91
C PHE A 58 3.05 9.67 -8.52
N LEU A 59 4.31 9.96 -8.19
CA LEU A 59 4.92 9.63 -6.91
C LEU A 59 4.20 10.31 -5.76
N SER A 60 3.91 11.62 -5.87
CA SER A 60 3.14 12.33 -4.84
C SER A 60 1.76 11.72 -4.62
N SER A 61 1.03 11.37 -5.68
CA SER A 61 -0.29 10.73 -5.58
C SER A 61 -0.23 9.38 -4.87
N VAL A 62 0.72 8.53 -5.27
CA VAL A 62 0.88 7.18 -4.72
C VAL A 62 1.34 7.24 -3.27
N GLN A 63 2.25 8.15 -2.94
CA GLN A 63 2.76 8.29 -1.58
C GLN A 63 1.69 8.80 -0.62
N ILE A 64 0.85 9.76 -1.03
CA ILE A 64 -0.34 10.16 -0.27
C ILE A 64 -1.25 8.95 -0.05
N GLY A 65 -1.44 8.12 -1.07
CA GLY A 65 -2.21 6.87 -0.97
C GLY A 65 -1.62 5.90 0.06
N ILE A 66 -0.31 5.66 0.03
CA ILE A 66 0.40 4.80 0.98
C ILE A 66 0.25 5.34 2.41
N THR A 67 0.45 6.65 2.61
CA THR A 67 0.28 7.27 3.93
C THR A 67 -1.15 7.13 4.44
N LEU A 68 -2.15 7.42 3.61
CA LEU A 68 -3.56 7.31 3.99
C LEU A 68 -3.92 5.87 4.39
N VAL A 69 -3.50 4.90 3.58
CA VAL A 69 -3.73 3.47 3.84
C VAL A 69 -3.03 3.02 5.13
N GLY A 70 -1.81 3.52 5.37
CA GLY A 70 -1.07 3.27 6.61
C GLY A 70 -1.78 3.82 7.86
N VAL A 71 -2.25 5.07 7.81
CA VAL A 71 -3.00 5.70 8.91
C VAL A 71 -4.31 4.96 9.17
N LEU A 72 -5.07 4.63 8.13
CA LEU A 72 -6.32 3.86 8.27
C LEU A 72 -6.05 2.48 8.85
N SER A 73 -5.04 1.76 8.36
CA SER A 73 -4.68 0.43 8.89
C SER A 73 -4.26 0.50 10.36
N GLY A 74 -3.48 1.51 10.75
CA GLY A 74 -3.06 1.75 12.13
C GLY A 74 -4.24 2.07 13.05
N ALA A 75 -5.13 2.96 12.62
CA ALA A 75 -6.32 3.33 13.38
C ALA A 75 -7.28 2.16 13.57
N PHE A 76 -7.57 1.40 12.50
CA PHE A 76 -8.44 0.22 12.58
C PHE A 76 -7.81 -0.88 13.45
N SER A 77 -6.51 -1.16 13.29
CA SER A 77 -5.83 -2.22 14.03
C SER A 77 -5.74 -1.95 15.53
N GLY A 78 -5.32 -0.75 15.94
CA GLY A 78 -5.17 -0.39 17.34
C GLY A 78 -6.50 -0.31 18.09
N ALA A 79 -7.50 0.37 17.50
CA ALA A 79 -8.76 0.64 18.19
C ALA A 79 -9.70 -0.57 18.25
N THR A 80 -9.70 -1.45 17.24
CA THR A 80 -10.66 -2.57 17.21
C THR A 80 -10.02 -3.89 17.65
N LEU A 81 -8.96 -4.32 16.97
CA LEU A 81 -8.33 -5.60 17.22
C LEU A 81 -7.55 -5.59 18.54
N GLY A 82 -6.90 -4.47 18.88
CA GLY A 82 -6.16 -4.29 20.13
C GLY A 82 -7.05 -4.42 21.36
N GLU A 83 -8.17 -3.71 21.37
CA GLU A 83 -9.16 -3.74 22.47
C GLU A 83 -9.80 -5.12 22.62
N ARG A 84 -10.09 -5.82 21.51
CA ARG A 84 -10.59 -7.21 21.56
C ARG A 84 -9.58 -8.17 22.17
N LEU A 85 -8.30 -8.04 21.82
CA LEU A 85 -7.26 -8.88 22.41
C LEU A 85 -7.09 -8.56 23.90
N ALA A 86 -7.17 -7.29 24.29
CA ALA A 86 -7.14 -6.87 25.68
C ALA A 86 -8.29 -7.48 26.50
N GLN A 87 -9.52 -7.44 25.98
CA GLN A 87 -10.68 -8.08 26.61
C GLN A 87 -10.51 -9.60 26.75
N TYR A 88 -9.94 -10.25 25.73
CA TYR A 88 -9.62 -11.67 25.81
C TYR A 88 -8.57 -11.96 26.89
N LEU A 89 -7.49 -11.16 26.98
CA LEU A 89 -6.49 -11.27 28.04
C LEU A 89 -7.08 -11.05 29.43
N ALA A 90 -7.97 -10.06 29.59
CA ALA A 90 -8.68 -9.81 30.83
C ALA A 90 -9.53 -11.02 31.26
N SER A 91 -10.20 -11.68 30.29
CA SER A 91 -10.99 -12.90 30.55
C SER A 91 -10.16 -14.09 31.02
N THR A 92 -8.84 -14.10 30.76
CA THR A 92 -7.91 -15.14 31.23
C THR A 92 -7.35 -14.89 32.63
N GLY A 93 -7.79 -13.82 33.32
CA GLY A 93 -7.38 -13.49 34.69
C GLY A 93 -6.26 -12.45 34.80
N ILE A 94 -5.87 -11.81 33.68
CA ILE A 94 -4.93 -10.68 33.69
C ILE A 94 -5.68 -9.42 34.13
N ARG A 95 -5.07 -8.59 35.00
CA ARG A 95 -5.66 -7.31 35.40
C ARG A 95 -5.83 -6.38 34.20
N GLU A 96 -6.95 -5.69 34.08
CA GLU A 96 -7.28 -4.79 32.97
C GLU A 96 -6.19 -3.75 32.69
N ASN A 97 -5.63 -3.13 33.74
CA ASN A 97 -4.51 -2.18 33.62
C ASN A 97 -3.25 -2.72 32.92
N ILE A 98 -3.09 -4.04 32.86
CA ILE A 98 -1.99 -4.72 32.18
C ILE A 98 -2.47 -5.33 30.86
N ALA A 99 -3.70 -5.85 30.82
CA ALA A 99 -4.29 -6.47 29.64
C ALA A 99 -4.46 -5.48 28.48
N ASP A 100 -4.85 -4.23 28.75
CA ASP A 100 -5.03 -3.17 27.74
C ASP A 100 -3.74 -2.85 26.96
N PRO A 101 -2.66 -2.35 27.60
CA PRO A 101 -1.44 -2.00 26.89
C PRO A 101 -0.77 -3.21 26.23
N ILE A 102 -0.89 -4.41 26.81
CA ILE A 102 -0.35 -5.63 26.22
C ILE A 102 -1.18 -6.07 25.00
N GLY A 103 -2.50 -6.07 25.10
CA GLY A 103 -3.40 -6.46 24.02
C GLY A 103 -3.23 -5.55 22.81
N VAL A 104 -3.27 -4.24 23.02
CA VAL A 104 -3.00 -3.25 21.97
C VAL A 104 -1.57 -3.40 21.43
N GLY A 105 -0.57 -3.52 22.32
CA GLY A 105 0.84 -3.64 21.92
C GLY A 105 1.12 -4.87 21.03
N ILE A 106 0.59 -6.04 21.38
CA ILE A 106 0.75 -7.27 20.59
C ILE A 106 0.08 -7.12 19.22
N VAL A 107 -1.16 -6.63 19.18
CA VAL A 107 -1.90 -6.47 17.92
C VAL A 107 -1.20 -5.48 17.01
N VAL A 108 -0.79 -4.33 17.53
CA VAL A 108 -0.05 -3.32 16.79
C VAL A 108 1.25 -3.91 16.26
N ALA A 109 2.02 -4.64 17.08
CA ALA A 109 3.27 -5.27 16.64
C ALA A 109 3.04 -6.29 15.51
N VAL A 110 2.06 -7.18 15.65
CA VAL A 110 1.74 -8.21 14.65
C VAL A 110 1.28 -7.57 13.34
N ILE A 111 0.36 -6.60 13.41
CA ILE A 111 -0.18 -5.95 12.21
C ILE A 111 0.87 -5.06 11.55
N THR A 112 1.69 -4.36 12.32
CA THR A 112 2.82 -3.58 11.79
C THR A 112 3.80 -4.49 11.07
N TYR A 113 4.17 -5.62 11.66
CA TYR A 113 5.05 -6.60 11.04
C TYR A 113 4.45 -7.17 9.74
N ALA A 114 3.18 -7.59 9.78
CA ALA A 114 2.47 -8.11 8.60
C ALA A 114 2.35 -7.05 7.49
N SER A 115 2.02 -5.81 7.85
CA SER A 115 1.92 -4.68 6.92
C SER A 115 3.26 -4.33 6.30
N LEU A 116 4.34 -4.36 7.08
CA LEU A 116 5.68 -4.05 6.59
C LEU A 116 6.19 -5.14 5.63
N ILE A 117 5.93 -6.42 5.94
CA ILE A 117 6.35 -7.51 5.07
C ILE A 117 5.46 -7.60 3.82
N VAL A 118 4.16 -7.77 4.02
CA VAL A 118 3.22 -8.07 2.92
C VAL A 118 2.84 -6.79 2.17
N GLY A 119 2.71 -5.67 2.88
CA GLY A 119 2.31 -4.40 2.32
C GLY A 119 3.46 -3.54 1.82
N GLU A 120 4.72 -3.92 2.02
CA GLU A 120 5.84 -3.08 1.54
C GLU A 120 7.04 -3.89 1.03
N LEU A 121 7.69 -4.70 1.88
CA LEU A 121 8.96 -5.36 1.53
C LEU A 121 8.82 -6.40 0.41
N VAL A 122 7.87 -7.33 0.54
CA VAL A 122 7.63 -8.38 -0.47
C VAL A 122 7.23 -7.77 -1.82
N PRO A 123 6.26 -6.82 -1.87
CA PRO A 123 5.90 -6.15 -3.11
C PRO A 123 7.07 -5.39 -3.76
N LYS A 124 7.89 -4.69 -2.96
CA LYS A 124 9.08 -4.00 -3.46
C LYS A 124 10.12 -4.96 -4.02
N GLN A 125 10.35 -6.11 -3.38
CA GLN A 125 11.23 -7.14 -3.92
C GLN A 125 10.74 -7.69 -5.27
N ILE A 126 9.42 -7.90 -5.41
CA ILE A 126 8.82 -8.33 -6.68
C ILE A 126 9.02 -7.26 -7.76
N ALA A 127 8.81 -5.98 -7.41
CA ALA A 127 9.03 -4.85 -8.32
C ALA A 127 10.47 -4.76 -8.82
N LEU A 128 11.47 -5.00 -7.96
CA LEU A 128 12.89 -4.93 -8.34
C LEU A 128 13.33 -6.10 -9.23
N ARG A 129 12.67 -7.25 -9.14
CA ARG A 129 13.06 -8.44 -9.90
C ARG A 129 12.71 -8.36 -11.39
N ASP A 130 11.57 -7.76 -11.72
CA ASP A 130 11.12 -7.54 -13.10
C ASP A 130 10.30 -6.24 -13.19
N PRO A 131 10.96 -5.07 -13.06
CA PRO A 131 10.28 -3.78 -12.92
C PRO A 131 9.43 -3.46 -14.13
N GLU A 132 9.90 -3.79 -15.33
CA GLU A 132 9.16 -3.49 -16.56
C GLU A 132 7.85 -4.30 -16.66
N ARG A 133 7.87 -5.60 -16.37
CA ARG A 133 6.64 -6.39 -16.39
C ARG A 133 5.65 -5.97 -15.32
N VAL A 134 6.15 -5.67 -14.12
CA VAL A 134 5.32 -5.20 -13.01
C VAL A 134 4.70 -3.85 -13.35
N ALA A 135 5.50 -2.89 -13.84
CA ALA A 135 5.03 -1.57 -14.25
C ALA A 135 3.95 -1.66 -15.34
N VAL A 136 4.15 -2.50 -16.36
CA VAL A 136 3.19 -2.69 -17.46
C VAL A 136 1.86 -3.27 -16.97
N ARG A 137 1.89 -4.22 -16.03
CA ARG A 137 0.68 -4.82 -15.44
C ARG A 137 -0.04 -3.86 -14.50
N ALA A 138 0.72 -3.09 -13.72
CA ALA A 138 0.17 -2.14 -12.76
C ALA A 138 -0.30 -0.82 -13.40
N ALA A 139 0.25 -0.44 -14.56
CA ALA A 139 -0.02 0.82 -15.23
C ALA A 139 -1.51 1.16 -15.41
N PRO A 140 -2.44 0.24 -15.75
CA PRO A 140 -3.86 0.56 -15.86
C PRO A 140 -4.48 0.98 -14.52
N ALA A 141 -4.21 0.23 -13.45
CA ALA A 141 -4.70 0.55 -12.11
C ALA A 141 -4.11 1.88 -11.61
N MET A 142 -2.81 2.09 -11.84
CA MET A 142 -2.13 3.34 -11.50
C MET A 142 -2.67 4.55 -12.27
N THR A 143 -3.05 4.39 -13.52
CA THR A 143 -3.64 5.47 -14.32
C THR A 143 -5.01 5.90 -13.76
N ILE A 144 -5.81 4.94 -13.28
CA ILE A 144 -7.10 5.24 -12.64
C ILE A 144 -6.85 5.97 -11.31
N LEU A 145 -5.91 5.45 -10.51
CA LEU A 145 -5.59 6.03 -9.22
C LEU A 145 -5.06 7.46 -9.37
N ALA A 146 -4.14 7.71 -10.30
CA ALA A 146 -3.64 9.04 -10.61
C ALA A 146 -4.74 10.00 -11.07
N LYS A 147 -5.74 9.54 -11.85
CA LYS A 147 -6.88 10.36 -12.26
C LYS A 147 -7.81 10.73 -11.10
N VAL A 148 -8.08 9.78 -10.20
CA VAL A 148 -8.93 10.01 -9.02
C VAL A 148 -8.21 10.88 -7.99
N SER A 149 -6.88 10.74 -7.87
CA SER A 149 -6.03 11.52 -6.95
C SER A 149 -5.72 12.92 -7.47
N ALA A 150 -5.80 13.15 -8.79
CA ALA A 150 -5.49 14.42 -9.44
C ALA A 150 -6.14 15.67 -8.79
N PRO A 151 -7.44 15.69 -8.44
CA PRO A 151 -8.04 16.85 -7.77
C PRO A 151 -7.47 17.10 -6.36
N LEU A 152 -7.12 16.04 -5.62
CA LEU A 152 -6.48 16.14 -4.31
C LEU A 152 -5.05 16.67 -4.41
N VAL A 153 -4.29 16.17 -5.38
CA VAL A 153 -2.90 16.60 -5.62
C VAL A 153 -2.86 18.03 -6.16
N PHE A 154 -3.81 18.43 -7.01
CA PHE A 154 -3.91 19.80 -7.50
C PHE A 154 -4.17 20.80 -6.37
N LEU A 155 -5.02 20.45 -5.39
CA LEU A 155 -5.25 21.26 -4.20
C LEU A 155 -3.95 21.42 -3.37
N LEU A 156 -3.13 20.38 -3.26
CA LEU A 156 -1.85 20.42 -2.57
C LEU A 156 -0.76 21.16 -3.36
N ASP A 157 -0.72 21.04 -4.69
CA ASP A 157 0.23 21.74 -5.58
C ASP A 157 -0.03 23.27 -5.63
N ILE A 158 -1.25 23.72 -5.30
CA ILE A 158 -1.61 25.15 -5.21
C ILE A 158 -1.32 25.76 -3.83
N SER A 159 -1.14 24.91 -2.80
CA SER A 159 -0.86 25.33 -1.42
C SER A 159 0.61 25.64 -1.22
#